data_AF-A0A7J8P5P7-F1
#
_entry.id   AF-A0A7J8P5P7-F1
#
_cell.length_a   1.000
_cell.length_b   1.000
_cell.length_c   1.000
_cell.angle_alpha   90.00
_cell.angle_beta   90.00
_cell.angle_gamma   90.00
#
_symmetry.space_group_name_H-M   'P 1'
#
loop_
_entity.id
_entity.type
_entity.pdbx_description
1 polymer ?
#
loop_
_entity_poly.entity_id
_entity_poly.type
_entity_poly.pdbx_seq_one_letter_code
_entity_poly.pdbx_strand_id
1 'polypeptide(L)' 'EVVATYQIEAKKLGLRILELLCEGIGIEHGYFEHELTKDLQLGANHYPPIPEPSLTPGIPTYFDPDLLTILL' A
#
# COMPACT_ATOMS: atom_id res chain seq x y z
N GLU A 1 8.87 -15.93 8.91
CA GLU A 1 9.41 -16.17 7.56
C GLU A 1 8.51 -15.56 6.48
N VAL A 2 7.29 -16.07 6.28
CA VAL A 2 6.36 -15.60 5.22
C VAL A 2 6.11 -14.08 5.22
N VAL A 3 5.80 -13.48 6.37
CA VAL A 3 5.51 -12.04 6.46
C VAL A 3 6.72 -11.19 6.08
N ALA A 4 7.93 -11.60 6.49
CA ALA A 4 9.16 -10.88 6.15
C ALA A 4 9.46 -10.96 4.65
N THR A 5 9.30 -12.15 4.05
CA THR A 5 9.42 -12.33 2.61
C THR A 5 8.39 -11.50 1.85
N TYR A 6 7.13 -11.53 2.28
CA TYR A 6 6.07 -10.71 1.70
C TYR A 6 6.41 -9.21 1.78
N GLN A 7 6.88 -8.73 2.92
CA GLN A 7 7.25 -7.32 3.10
C GLN A 7 8.37 -6.90 2.13
N ILE A 8 9.38 -7.75 1.92
CA ILE A 8 10.48 -7.49 0.97
C ILE A 8 9.95 -7.42 -0.46
N GLU A 9 9.14 -8.40 -0.88
CA GLU A 9 8.62 -8.45 -2.25
C GLU A 9 7.59 -7.34 -2.52
N ALA A 10 6.74 -7.01 -1.54
CA ALA A 10 5.81 -5.89 -1.63
C ALA A 10 6.55 -4.54 -1.77
N LYS A 11 7.65 -4.34 -1.02
CA LYS A 11 8.48 -3.13 -1.16
C LYS A 11 9.09 -3.03 -2.56
N LYS A 12 9.65 -4.12 -3.10
CA LYS A 12 10.20 -4.15 -4.47
C LYS A 12 9.13 -3.82 -5.51
N LEU A 13 7.94 -4.39 -5.36
CA LEU A 13 6.80 -4.11 -6.25
C LEU A 13 6.40 -2.62 -6.17
N GLY A 14 6.26 -2.07 -4.97
CA GLY A 14 5.92 -0.66 -4.76
C GLY A 14 6.91 0.29 -5.41
N LEU A 15 8.21 0.05 -5.23
CA LEU A 15 9.26 0.85 -5.88
C LEU A 15 9.18 0.75 -7.41
N ARG A 16 8.90 -0.43 -7.96
CA ARG A 16 8.75 -0.59 -9.42
C ARG A 16 7.53 0.17 -9.97
N ILE A 17 6.42 0.20 -9.24
CA ILE A 17 5.22 0.96 -9.61
C ILE A 17 5.53 2.47 -9.60
N LEU A 18 6.18 2.96 -8.55
CA LEU A 18 6.56 4.37 -8.42
C LEU A 18 7.53 4.81 -9.53
N GLU A 19 8.45 3.93 -9.91
CA GLU A 19 9.38 4.18 -11.01
C GLU A 19 8.68 4.28 -12.38
N LEU A 20 7.69 3.42 -12.63
CA LEU A 20 6.85 3.50 -13.83
C LEU A 20 5.97 4.76 -13.80
N LEU A 21 5.53 5.19 -12.61
CA LEU A 21 4.81 6.44 -12.45
C LEU A 21 5.71 7.63 -12.80
N CYS A 22 6.96 7.64 -12.35
CA CYS A 22 7.95 8.66 -12.72
C CYS A 22 8.07 8.81 -14.23
N GLU A 23 8.23 7.69 -14.94
CA GLU A 23 8.27 7.64 -16.41
C GLU A 23 6.97 8.19 -17.03
N GLY A 24 5.82 7.73 -16.54
CA GLY A 24 4.51 8.11 -17.07
C GLY A 24 4.15 9.58 -16.89
N ILE A 25 4.63 10.23 -15.82
CA ILE A 25 4.39 11.65 -15.54
C ILE A 25 5.57 12.56 -15.93
N GLY A 26 6.68 11.99 -16.44
CA GLY A 26 7.83 12.72 -16.94
C GLY A 26 8.68 13.40 -15.86
N ILE A 27 8.77 12.82 -14.66
CA ILE A 27 9.68 13.29 -13.60
C ILE A 27 10.93 12.41 -13.52
N GLU A 28 11.90 12.84 -12.72
CA GLU A 28 13.17 12.13 -12.55
C GLU A 28 12.96 10.69 -12.03
N HIS A 29 13.72 9.76 -12.61
CA HIS A 29 13.82 8.39 -12.13
C HIS A 29 14.33 8.37 -10.68
N GLY A 30 13.76 7.49 -9.85
CA GLY A 30 14.12 7.44 -8.43
C GLY A 30 13.63 8.62 -7.58
N TYR A 31 12.78 9.51 -8.09
CA TYR A 31 12.23 10.66 -7.33
C TYR A 31 11.59 10.26 -6.00
N PHE A 32 10.93 9.09 -5.96
CA PHE A 32 10.28 8.56 -4.75
C PHE A 32 11.19 7.66 -3.90
N GLU A 33 12.42 7.39 -4.33
CA GLU A 33 13.36 6.58 -3.56
C GLU A 33 13.84 7.35 -2.31
N HIS A 34 14.40 6.62 -1.34
CA HIS A 34 14.92 7.15 -0.08
C HIS A 34 13.82 7.57 0.91
N GLU A 35 13.76 8.86 1.28
CA GLU A 35 12.97 9.33 2.42
C GLU A 35 11.46 9.13 2.26
N LEU A 36 10.96 9.20 1.02
CA LEU A 36 9.55 9.03 0.69
C LEU A 36 9.09 7.56 0.75
N THR A 37 10.03 6.61 0.73
CA THR A 37 9.77 5.15 0.75
C THR A 37 10.59 4.43 1.83
N LYS A 38 11.10 5.18 2.81
CA LYS A 38 11.90 4.64 3.92
C LYS A 38 11.04 3.76 4.82
N ASP A 39 9.86 4.26 5.14
CA ASP A 39 8.91 3.64 6.04
C ASP A 39 8.00 2.70 5.25
N LEU A 40 7.71 1.55 5.85
CA LEU A 40 6.79 0.57 5.31
C LEU A 40 5.93 0.06 6.45
N GLN A 41 4.61 0.22 6.32
CA GLN A 41 3.65 -0.29 7.28
C GLN A 41 2.96 -1.52 6.69
N LEU A 42 2.71 -2.50 7.56
CA LEU A 42 1.96 -3.69 7.21
C LEU A 42 0.73 -3.76 8.10
N GLY A 43 -0.45 -3.79 7.48
CA GLY A 43 -1.73 -4.00 8.15
C GLY A 43 -2.35 -5.34 7.75
N ALA A 44 -3.04 -5.98 8.69
CA ALA A 44 -3.87 -7.15 8.43
C ALA A 44 -5.30 -6.84 8.87
N ASN A 45 -6.21 -6.79 7.92
CA ASN A 45 -7.61 -6.46 8.17
C ASN A 45 -8.41 -7.74 8.45
N HIS A 46 -9.14 -7.77 9.57
CA HIS A 46 -10.07 -8.84 9.89
C HIS A 46 -11.47 -8.27 10.10
N TYR A 47 -12.39 -8.60 9.18
CA TYR A 47 -13.77 -8.16 9.21
C TYR A 47 -14.65 -9.32 9.72
N PRO A 48 -15.08 -9.30 10.99
CA PRO A 48 -15.90 -10.38 11.54
C PRO A 48 -17.32 -10.38 10.92
N PRO A 49 -18.04 -11.53 10.96
CA PRO A 49 -19.44 -11.57 10.56
C PRO A 49 -20.29 -10.59 11.38
N ILE A 50 -21.24 -9.93 10.72
CA ILE A 50 -22.16 -8.98 11.35
C ILE A 50 -23.62 -9.30 10.98
N PRO A 51 -24.59 -9.08 11.88
CA PRO A 51 -25.99 -9.45 11.62
C PRO A 51 -26.62 -8.74 10.43
N GLU A 52 -26.25 -7.48 10.17
CA GLU A 52 -26.86 -6.62 9.14
C GLU A 52 -25.78 -5.90 8.30
N PRO A 53 -25.07 -6.62 7.41
CA PRO A 53 -23.91 -6.08 6.68
C PRO A 53 -24.25 -4.94 5.72
N SER A 54 -25.51 -4.81 5.29
CA SER A 54 -25.98 -3.71 4.46
C SER A 54 -26.12 -2.38 5.21
N LEU A 55 -26.19 -2.41 6.55
CA LEU A 55 -26.39 -1.22 7.38
C LEU A 55 -25.11 -0.75 8.07
N THR A 56 -24.04 -1.57 8.08
CA THR A 56 -22.80 -1.25 8.79
C THR A 56 -21.60 -1.62 7.93
N PRO A 57 -20.97 -0.65 7.23
CA PRO A 57 -19.77 -0.91 6.47
C PRO A 57 -18.61 -1.30 7.42
N GLY A 58 -17.81 -2.30 7.01
CA GLY A 58 -16.69 -2.79 7.82
C GLY A 58 -15.56 -1.79 8.00
N ILE A 59 -15.45 -0.80 7.11
CA ILE A 59 -14.52 0.33 7.20
C ILE A 59 -15.25 1.59 6.72
N PRO A 60 -15.11 2.75 7.38
CA PRO A 60 -15.69 4.00 6.89
C PRO A 60 -14.99 4.42 5.58
N THR A 61 -15.62 5.31 4.82
CA THR A 61 -14.96 5.91 3.65
C THR A 61 -13.79 6.77 4.09
N TYR A 62 -12.60 6.50 3.56
CA TYR A 62 -11.38 7.26 3.83
C TYR A 62 -10.42 7.18 2.65
N PHE A 63 -9.35 7.97 2.72
CA PHE A 63 -8.19 7.87 1.83
C PHE A 63 -6.99 7.47 2.66
N ASP A 64 -6.16 6.57 2.15
CA ASP A 64 -4.88 6.27 2.79
C ASP A 64 -4.00 7.54 2.75
N PRO A 65 -3.34 7.90 3.87
CA PRO A 65 -2.46 9.07 3.91
C PRO A 65 -1.07 8.79 3.30
N ASP A 66 -0.78 7.54 2.96
CA ASP A 66 0.51 7.08 2.47
C ASP A 66 0.71 7.35 0.98
N LEU A 67 1.97 7.30 0.53
CA LEU A 67 2.32 7.50 -0.88
C LEU A 67 1.73 6.42 -1.80
N LEU A 68 1.74 5.15 -1.35
CA LEU A 68 1.26 4.00 -2.11
C LEU A 68 0.86 2.87 -1.15
N THR A 69 -0.37 2.37 -1.30
CA THR A 69 -0.85 1.17 -0.62
C THR A 69 -0.96 0.01 -1.60
N ILE A 70 -0.43 -1.16 -1.22
CA ILE A 70 -0.64 -2.42 -1.94
C ILE A 70 -1.53 -3.30 -1.04
N LEU A 71 -2.75 -3.59 -1.50
CA LEU A 71 -3.72 -4.41 -0.79
C LEU A 71 -3.85 -5.78 -1.47
N LEU A 72 -3.93 -6.84 -0.65
CA LEU A 72 -4.17 -8.22 -1.07
C LEU A 72 -5.52 -8.72 -0.56
#